data_AF-A0A0R2T9Y4-F1
#
_entry.id   AF-A0A0R2T9Y4-F1
#
_cell.length_a   1.000
_cell.length_b   1.000
_cell.length_c   1.000
_cell.angle_alpha   90.00
_cell.angle_beta   90.00
_cell.angle_gamma   90.00
#
_symmetry.space_group_name_H-M   'P 1'
#
loop_
_entity.id
_entity.type
_entity.pdbx_description
1 polymer ?
#
loop_
_entity_poly.entity_id
_entity_poly.type
_entity_poly.pdbx_seq_one_letter_code
_entity_poly.pdbx_strand_id
1 'polypeptide(L)'
;MYGEITIEGGRVAQNNFPDYEMVRMATSPEIDVHILESDNTLGGFGEPATPPIAAAVTNAIYILTGQRVRELPIKNHDFGKPSLAKV
;
A
#
# COMPACT_ATOMS: atom_id res chain seq x y z
N MET A 1 1.87 -1.70 1.49
CA MET A 1 2.43 -2.16 2.78
C MET A 1 3.85 -1.67 2.96
N TYR A 2 4.76 -2.00 2.04
CA TYR A 2 6.20 -1.71 2.10
C TYR A 2 6.59 -0.64 1.06
N GLY A 3 7.88 -0.53 0.71
CA GLY A 3 8.39 0.35 -0.35
C GLY A 3 9.09 1.61 0.16
N GLU A 4 9.92 1.47 1.19
CA GLU A 4 10.69 2.57 1.80
C GLU A 4 12.17 2.41 1.49
N ILE A 5 12.79 3.54 1.15
CA ILE A 5 14.24 3.68 0.98
C ILE A 5 14.70 4.73 1.99
N THR A 6 15.61 4.36 2.88
CA THR A 6 16.20 5.30 3.85
C THR A 6 17.56 5.80 3.37
N ILE A 7 17.86 7.05 3.69
CA ILE A 7 19.14 7.70 3.35
C ILE A 7 19.91 7.95 4.65
N GLU A 8 21.09 7.34 4.77
CA GLU A 8 21.95 7.44 5.94
C GLU A 8 23.35 7.87 5.51
N GLY A 9 23.91 8.92 6.11
CA GLY A 9 25.24 9.42 5.76
C GLY A 9 25.41 9.77 4.27
N GLY A 10 24.33 10.21 3.61
CA GLY A 10 24.30 10.60 2.20
C GLY A 10 24.23 9.44 1.20
N ARG A 11 23.89 8.22 1.64
CA ARG A 11 23.73 7.05 0.77
C ARG A 11 22.48 6.25 1.13
N VAL A 12 21.96 5.48 0.18
CA VAL A 12 20.88 4.52 0.43
C VAL A 12 21.36 3.46 1.42
N ALA A 13 20.55 3.16 2.44
CA ALA A 13 20.87 2.15 3.44
C ALA A 13 20.58 0.72 2.96
N GLN A 14 19.49 0.50 2.21
CA GLN A 14 19.11 -0.82 1.66
C GLN A 14 19.92 -1.19 0.41
N ASN A 15 20.51 -2.38 0.37
CA ASN A 15 21.39 -2.84 -0.70
C ASN A 15 20.70 -3.72 -1.76
N ASN A 16 19.76 -4.60 -1.37
CA ASN A 16 19.06 -5.53 -2.29
C ASN A 16 17.72 -6.04 -1.70
N PHE A 17 17.14 -7.11 -2.25
CA PHE A 17 15.89 -7.71 -1.79
C PHE A 17 15.88 -8.32 -0.37
N PRO A 18 17.01 -8.70 0.26
CA PRO A 18 16.99 -9.15 1.65
C PRO A 18 16.71 -8.03 2.66
N ASP A 19 17.12 -6.79 2.34
CA ASP A 19 17.01 -5.61 3.21
C ASP A 19 16.08 -4.52 2.66
N TYR A 20 15.63 -4.63 1.40
CA TYR A 20 14.49 -3.91 0.84
C TYR A 20 13.25 -4.79 0.84
N GLU A 21 12.36 -4.54 1.80
CA GLU A 21 11.13 -5.31 1.94
C GLU A 21 10.08 -4.94 0.88
N MET A 22 9.49 -5.96 0.26
CA MET A 22 8.45 -5.84 -0.75
C MET A 22 7.41 -6.96 -0.60
N VAL A 23 6.25 -6.78 -1.24
CA VAL A 23 5.24 -7.85 -1.30
C VAL A 23 5.84 -9.04 -2.04
N ARG A 24 5.68 -10.24 -1.46
CA ARG A 24 6.12 -11.51 -2.04
C ARG A 24 4.91 -12.39 -2.30
N MET A 25 5.08 -13.48 -3.05
CA MET A 25 3.98 -14.39 -3.37
C MET A 25 3.19 -14.85 -2.14
N ALA A 26 3.88 -15.12 -1.02
CA ALA A 26 3.24 -15.56 0.22
C ALA A 26 2.37 -14.49 0.92
N THR A 27 2.54 -13.21 0.59
CA THR A 27 1.80 -12.08 1.19
C THR A 27 0.96 -11.32 0.17
N SER A 28 0.90 -11.80 -1.08
CA SER A 28 -0.01 -11.26 -2.08
C SER A 28 -1.44 -11.60 -1.69
N PRO A 29 -2.38 -10.64 -1.71
CA PRO A 29 -3.79 -10.97 -1.61
C PRO A 29 -4.26 -11.69 -2.88
N GLU A 30 -5.44 -12.30 -2.80
CA GLU A 30 -6.21 -12.66 -3.98
C GLU A 30 -6.62 -11.37 -4.72
N ILE A 31 -6.51 -11.38 -6.05
CA ILE A 31 -6.76 -10.21 -6.89
C ILE A 31 -7.79 -10.61 -7.95
N ASP A 32 -8.99 -10.06 -7.81
CA ASP A 32 -10.03 -10.14 -8.82
C ASP A 32 -9.92 -8.98 -9.81
N VAL A 33 -9.96 -9.30 -11.10
CA VAL A 33 -9.85 -8.32 -12.19
C VAL A 33 -11.12 -8.36 -13.03
N HIS A 34 -11.76 -7.20 -13.17
CA HIS A 34 -12.91 -6.99 -14.04
C HIS A 34 -12.52 -6.07 -15.19
N ILE A 35 -12.69 -6.55 -16.42
CA ILE A 35 -12.47 -5.74 -17.63
C ILE A 35 -13.83 -5.20 -18.07
N LEU A 36 -13.94 -3.88 -18.19
CA LEU A 36 -15.13 -3.21 -18.69
C LEU A 36 -14.94 -2.87 -20.16
N GLU A 37 -15.90 -3.25 -20.99
CA GLU A 37 -15.88 -2.94 -22.43
C GLU A 37 -16.24 -1.47 -22.68
N SER A 38 -15.59 -0.86 -23.68
CA SER A 38 -15.80 0.53 -24.06
C SER A 38 -15.48 0.72 -25.55
N ASP A 39 -16.25 1.59 -26.23
CA ASP A 39 -16.02 2.00 -27.62
C ASP A 39 -14.94 3.08 -27.77
N ASN A 40 -14.27 3.46 -26.67
CA ASN A 40 -13.20 4.44 -26.69
C ASN A 40 -11.93 3.89 -27.38
N THR A 41 -11.08 4.79 -27.86
CA THR A 41 -9.76 4.41 -28.36
C THR A 41 -8.93 3.75 -27.27
N LEU A 42 -8.21 2.67 -27.61
CA LEU A 42 -7.31 1.99 -26.69
C LEU A 42 -6.24 2.96 -26.16
N GLY A 43 -6.04 2.94 -24.83
CA GLY A 43 -5.01 3.68 -24.12
C GLY A 43 -4.05 2.77 -23.36
N GLY A 44 -3.09 3.37 -22.68
CA GLY A 44 -2.17 2.63 -21.80
C GLY A 44 -2.86 2.12 -20.54
N PHE A 45 -2.63 0.86 -20.18
CA PHE A 45 -3.22 0.22 -19.00
C PHE A 45 -2.18 -0.27 -17.95
N GLY A 46 -0.89 -0.07 -18.20
CA GLY A 46 0.17 -0.55 -17.29
C GLY A 46 0.25 0.20 -15.95
N GLU A 47 -0.04 1.50 -15.96
CA GLU A 47 0.07 2.38 -14.78
C GLU A 47 -1.25 2.63 -14.01
N PRO A 48 -2.46 2.70 -14.64
CA PRO A 48 -3.69 3.13 -13.97
C PRO A 48 -4.06 2.39 -12.68
N ALA A 49 -3.65 1.13 -12.52
CA ALA A 49 -3.91 0.37 -11.30
C ALA A 49 -3.00 0.77 -10.12
N THR A 50 -1.85 1.41 -10.38
CA THR A 50 -0.85 1.75 -9.36
C THR A 50 -1.28 2.89 -8.44
N PRO A 51 -1.76 4.06 -8.92
CA PRO A 51 -2.18 5.15 -8.03
C PRO A 51 -3.28 4.80 -7.03
N PRO A 52 -4.38 4.10 -7.42
CA PRO A 52 -5.50 3.89 -6.51
C PRO A 52 -5.23 2.86 -5.41
N ILE A 53 -4.27 1.94 -5.58
CA ILE A 53 -4.10 0.80 -4.66
C ILE A 53 -3.77 1.25 -3.23
N ALA A 54 -2.90 2.25 -3.06
CA ALA A 54 -2.52 2.73 -1.74
C ALA A 54 -3.72 3.36 -1.01
N ALA A 55 -4.52 4.17 -1.71
CA ALA A 55 -5.71 4.80 -1.15
C ALA A 55 -6.81 3.78 -0.80
N ALA A 56 -7.00 2.75 -1.64
CA ALA A 56 -7.96 1.68 -1.37
C ALA A 56 -7.61 0.93 -0.08
N VAL A 57 -6.34 0.54 0.08
CA VAL A 57 -5.87 -0.20 1.27
C VAL A 57 -5.95 0.68 2.53
N THR A 58 -5.52 1.94 2.48
CA THR A 58 -5.58 2.83 3.66
C THR A 58 -7.02 3.18 4.06
N ASN A 59 -7.95 3.26 3.10
CA ASN A 59 -9.37 3.39 3.40
C ASN A 59 -9.94 2.13 4.09
N ALA A 60 -9.56 0.94 3.64
CA ALA A 60 -9.96 -0.31 4.31
C ALA A 60 -9.44 -0.36 5.76
N ILE A 61 -8.19 0.05 5.99
CA ILE A 61 -7.62 0.18 7.34
C ILE A 61 -8.44 1.14 8.19
N TYR A 62 -8.79 2.31 7.67
CA TYR A 62 -9.64 3.26 8.40
C TYR A 62 -11.00 2.68 8.76
N ILE A 63 -11.65 1.96 7.84
CA ILE A 63 -12.95 1.32 8.10
C ILE A 63 -12.84 0.34 9.27
N LEU A 64 -11.75 -0.44 9.32
CA LEU A 64 -11.53 -1.45 10.35
C LEU A 64 -11.05 -0.89 11.70
N THR A 65 -10.33 0.23 11.69
CA THR A 65 -9.57 0.71 12.87
C THR A 65 -9.98 2.10 13.37
N GLY A 66 -10.69 2.88 12.55
CA GLY A 66 -10.92 4.31 12.76
C GLY A 66 -9.68 5.20 12.55
N GLN A 67 -8.52 4.62 12.23
CA GLN A 67 -7.25 5.35 12.09
C GLN A 67 -6.99 5.75 10.64
N ARG A 68 -6.62 7.02 10.41
CA ARG A 68 -6.30 7.55 9.08
C ARG A 68 -4.80 7.49 8.82
N VAL A 69 -4.38 6.64 7.88
CA VAL A 69 -3.00 6.60 7.38
C VAL A 69 -2.80 7.72 6.35
N ARG A 70 -1.88 8.65 6.63
CA ARG A 70 -1.53 9.77 5.72
C ARG A 70 -0.07 9.78 5.27
N GLU A 71 0.70 8.83 5.77
CA GLU A 71 2.12 8.68 5.47
C GLU A 71 2.39 7.24 5.06
N LEU A 72 3.21 7.03 4.03
CA LEU A 72 3.62 5.71 3.58
C LEU A 72 5.09 5.49 3.94
N PRO A 73 5.52 4.22 4.14
CA PRO A 73 4.76 2.99 3.96
C PRO A 73 3.80 2.66 5.14
N ILE A 74 2.77 1.86 4.86
CA ILE A 74 1.77 1.43 5.86
C ILE A 74 2.42 0.63 7.01
N LYS A 75 3.51 -0.11 6.74
CA LYS A 75 4.21 -0.93 7.76
C LYS A 75 4.72 -0.12 8.96
N ASN A 76 4.89 1.20 8.81
CA ASN A 76 5.41 2.09 9.85
C ASN A 76 4.32 2.58 10.82
N HIS A 77 3.07 2.14 10.65
CA HIS A 77 1.93 2.55 11.49
C HIS A 77 1.54 1.43 12.46
N ASP A 78 1.21 1.81 13.70
CA ASP A 78 0.68 0.90 14.72
C ASP A 78 -0.85 0.98 14.77
N PHE A 79 -1.50 -0.14 14.51
CA PHE A 79 -2.96 -0.27 14.55
C PHE A 79 -3.47 -0.99 15.83
N GLY A 80 -2.61 -1.17 16.84
CA GLY A 80 -2.85 -1.93 18.07
C GLY A 80 -3.76 -1.28 19.11
N LYS A 81 -4.82 -2.04 19.46
CA LYS A 81 -5.95 -1.83 20.42
C LYS A 81 -6.82 -0.59 20.17
N PRO A 82 -8.17 -0.76 20.04
CA PRO A 82 -9.06 0.37 20.07
C PRO A 82 -8.92 1.05 21.43
N SER A 83 -8.60 2.34 21.42
CA SER A 83 -8.80 3.20 22.59
C SER A 83 -10.23 2.97 23.07
N LEU A 84 -10.40 2.49 24.30
CA LEU A 84 -11.67 2.49 25.02
C LEU A 84 -12.04 3.95 25.34
N ALA A 85 -12.29 4.74 24.30
CA ALA A 85 -12.84 6.07 24.40
C ALA A 85 -14.36 5.93 24.43
N LYS A 86 -14.86 5.77 25.67
CA LYS A 86 -16.20 6.12 26.17
C LYS A 86 -17.13 6.76 25.13
N VAL A 87 -18.20 6.06 24.81
CA VAL A 87 -19.54 6.65 24.64
C VAL A 87 -20.42 6.06 25.72
#